data_AF-A0A529JWV2-F1
#
_entry.id   AF-A0A529JWV2-F1
#
_cell.length_a   1.000
_cell.length_b   1.000
_cell.length_c   1.000
_cell.angle_alpha   90.00
_cell.angle_beta   90.00
_cell.angle_gamma   90.00
#
_symmetry.space_group_name_H-M   'P 1'
#
loop_
_entity.id
_entity.type
_entity.pdbx_description
1 polymer ?
#
loop_
_entity_poly.entity_id
_entity_poly.type
_entity_poly.pdbx_seq_one_letter_code
_entity_poly.pdbx_strand_id
1 'polypeptide(L)' 'PRLADGEPITRVAFDLGYDSVPAFITMFKRMLGASPRGYMRGSRDNIRVSNG' A
#
# COMPACT_ATOMS: atom_id res chain seq x y z
N PRO A 1 -8.58 2.18 -3.87
CA PRO A 1 -8.28 2.19 -2.42
C PRO A 1 -6.91 2.84 -2.22
N ARG A 2 -6.70 3.69 -1.21
CA ARG A 2 -5.54 4.60 -1.09
C ARG A 2 -4.17 4.02 -1.53
N LEU A 3 -3.83 2.80 -1.08
CA LEU A 3 -2.59 2.11 -1.49
C LEU A 3 -2.55 1.71 -2.98
N ALA A 4 -3.69 1.31 -3.53
CA ALA A 4 -3.87 1.03 -4.95
C ALA A 4 -3.86 2.32 -5.80
N ASP A 5 -4.08 3.48 -5.19
CA ASP A 5 -4.03 4.78 -5.87
C ASP A 5 -2.59 5.37 -5.81
N GLY A 6 -1.62 4.58 -5.32
CA GLY A 6 -0.20 4.93 -5.27
C GLY A 6 0.24 5.67 -4.01
N GLU A 7 -0.65 5.85 -3.03
CA GLU A 7 -0.33 6.61 -1.83
C GLU A 7 0.75 5.90 -0.99
N PRO A 8 1.80 6.61 -0.52
CA PRO A 8 2.88 5.99 0.24
C PRO A 8 2.37 5.23 1.47
N ILE A 9 2.89 4.02 1.68
CA ILE A 9 2.55 3.16 2.83
C ILE A 9 2.75 3.89 4.17
N THR A 10 3.77 4.75 4.24
CA THR A 10 4.05 5.59 5.42
C THR A 10 2.88 6.50 5.76
N ARG A 11 2.31 7.18 4.77
CA ARG A 11 1.19 8.12 4.94
C ARG A 11 -0.08 7.39 5.35
N VAL A 12 -0.37 6.26 4.70
CA VAL A 12 -1.53 5.43 5.07
C VAL A 12 -1.39 4.87 6.48
N ALA A 13 -0.19 4.49 6.92
CA ALA A 13 0.03 3.99 8.28
C ALA A 13 -0.25 5.06 9.35
N PHE A 14 0.29 6.27 9.19
CA PHE A 14 0.11 7.34 10.18
C PHE A 14 -1.32 7.89 10.19
N ASP A 15 -1.98 8.00 9.05
CA ASP A 15 -3.38 8.45 8.98
C ASP A 15 -4.35 7.48 9.67
N LEU A 16 -3.98 6.20 9.78
CA LEU A 16 -4.74 5.18 10.49
C LEU A 16 -4.37 5.09 11.99
N GLY A 17 -3.47 5.97 12.47
CA GLY A 17 -3.07 6.04 13.88
C GLY A 17 -2.03 4.99 14.29
N TYR A 18 -1.30 4.40 13.36
CA TYR A 18 -0.19 3.50 13.73
C TYR A 18 1.05 4.31 14.11
N ASP A 19 1.64 3.94 15.25
CA ASP A 19 2.90 4.52 15.72
C ASP A 19 4.10 4.17 14.80
N SER A 20 3.95 3.14 13.95
CA SER A 20 5.01 2.74 13.02
C SER A 20 4.51 2.00 11.78
N VAL A 21 5.27 2.15 10.68
CA VAL A 21 5.03 1.45 9.42
C VAL A 21 5.11 -0.08 9.55
N PRO A 22 6.07 -0.69 10.29
CA PRO A 22 6.11 -2.13 10.48
C PRO A 22 4.87 -2.69 11.21
N ALA A 23 4.29 -1.95 12.16
CA ALA A 23 3.07 -2.35 12.84
C ALA A 23 1.89 -2.44 11.85
N PHE A 24 1.75 -1.42 10.99
CA PHE A 24 0.77 -1.43 9.91
C PHE A 24 0.98 -2.61 8.94
N ILE A 25 2.21 -2.85 8.48
CA ILE A 25 2.51 -3.96 7.56
C ILE A 25 2.16 -5.32 8.19
N THR A 26 2.43 -5.49 9.49
CA THR A 26 2.13 -6.72 10.22
C THR A 26 0.63 -6.96 10.30
N MET A 27 -0.15 -5.94 10.67
CA MET A 27 -1.62 -6.01 10.71
C MET A 27 -2.19 -6.27 9.31
N PHE A 28 -1.73 -5.53 8.29
CA PHE A 28 -2.20 -5.66 6.92
C PHE A 28 -2.01 -7.07 6.39
N LYS A 29 -0.82 -7.68 6.61
CA LYS A 29 -0.55 -9.07 6.22
C LYS A 29 -1.47 -10.06 6.95
N ARG A 30 -1.74 -9.86 8.24
CA ARG A 30 -2.64 -10.72 9.01
C ARG A 30 -4.08 -10.65 8.49
N MET A 31 -4.54 -9.47 8.11
CA MET A 31 -5.93 -9.28 7.65
C MET A 31 -6.16 -9.63 6.18
N LEU A 32 -5.20 -9.31 5.31
CA LEU A 32 -5.36 -9.41 3.84
C LEU A 32 -4.51 -10.53 3.21
N GLY A 33 -3.72 -11.24 3.99
CA GLY A 33 -2.88 -12.36 3.55
C GLY A 33 -1.67 -11.98 2.67
N ALA A 34 -1.57 -10.72 2.23
CA ALA A 34 -0.53 -10.22 1.34
C ALA A 34 0.15 -8.97 1.89
N SER A 35 1.39 -8.69 1.45
CA SER A 35 2.10 -7.46 1.86
C SER A 35 1.61 -6.24 1.07
N PRO A 36 1.59 -5.03 1.67
CA PRO A 36 1.22 -3.79 0.97
C PRO A 36 2.08 -3.52 -0.28
N ARG A 37 3.37 -3.89 -0.25
CA ARG A 37 4.28 -3.75 -1.40
C ARG A 37 3.83 -4.56 -2.61
N GLY A 38 3.27 -5.75 -2.40
CA GLY A 38 2.68 -6.56 -3.47
C GLY A 38 1.44 -5.88 -4.07
N TYR A 39 0.63 -5.26 -3.21
CA TYR A 39 -0.56 -4.51 -3.60
C TYR A 39 -0.22 -3.27 -4.44
N MET A 40 0.83 -2.52 -4.06
CA MET A 40 1.27 -1.34 -4.81
C MET A 40 1.92 -1.65 -6.16
N ARG A 41 2.43 -2.87 -6.36
CA ARG A 41 3.07 -3.25 -7.64
C ARG A 41 2.06 -3.33 -8.78
N GLY A 42 0.80 -3.68 -8.50
CA GLY A 42 -0.29 -3.65 -9.50
C GLY A 42 -0.62 -2.23 -9.99
N SER A 43 -0.52 -1.23 -9.12
CA SER A 43 -0.81 0.18 -9.46
C SER A 43 0.27 0.86 -10.30
N ARG A 44 1.53 0.43 -10.16
CA ARG A 44 2.65 0.96 -10.94
C ARG A 44 2.64 0.49 -12.40
N ASP A 45 1.91 -0.58 -12.70
CA ASP A 45 1.73 -1.07 -14.06
C ASP A 45 0.73 -0.20 -14.82
N ASN A 46 -0.32 0.28 -14.14
CA ASN A 46 -1.37 1.14 -14.71
C ASN A 46 -0.87 2.52 -15.21
N ILE A 47 0.31 2.98 -14.75
CA ILE A 47 0.92 4.24 -15.23
C ILE A 47 1.67 4.03 -16.56
N ARG A 48 2.11 2.80 -16.85
CA ARG A 48 2.86 2.48 -18.09
C ARG A 48 1.95 2.26 -19.30
N VAL A 49 0.67 2.00 -19.09
CA VAL A 49 -0.30 1.72 -20.17
C VAL A 49 -0.96 2.97 -20.75
N SER A 50 -0.71 4.16 -20.17
CA SER A 50 -1.32 5.42 -20.60
C SER A 50 -0.39 6.29 -21.46
N ASN A 51 0.76 5.77 -21.89
CA ASN A 51 1.72 6.48 -22.73
C ASN A 51 2.15 5.62 -23.94
N GLY A 52 1.16 5.06 -24.64
CA GLY A 52 1.29 4.37 -25.92
C GLY A 52 0.28 4.92 -26.91
#